data_AF-A0A7C6Q5F8-F1
#
_entry.id   AF-A0A7C6Q5F8-F1
#
_cell.length_a   1.000
_cell.length_b   1.000
_cell.length_c   1.000
_cell.angle_alpha   90.00
_cell.angle_beta   90.00
_cell.angle_gamma   90.00
#
_symmetry.space_group_name_H-M   'P 1'
#
loop_
_entity.id
_entity.type
_entity.pdbx_description
1 polymer ?
#
loop_
_entity_poly.entity_id
_entity_poly.type
_entity_poly.pdbx_seq_one_letter_code
_entity_poly.pdbx_strand_id
1 'polypeptide(L)'
;GSTAIIFITSIFLPLYAPLAIIMSMTVTLRELTILALMCQIAHNLPVECAIQAKTGTSFWSMFTLRVVVSILVGILLNLILPAEMGMPLFAKVNTEAMTSVGDVLVLWLKSSVQMALLIFTIITALNVLYKTLEHYNLITKLSKAMEPVLRFFGLPASTGFLWLIGYIVGLAYGGAMMIDQMNDGKVTRSDAELLNYHLAVSHSVIEDNLLFVALGVSVWWILGVRLAVAWIVVWSRKALYSVGNILMNKEKAWK
;
A
#
# COMPACT_ATOMS: atom_id res chain seq x y z
N GLY A 1 -20.64 -13.07 -4.32
CA GLY A 1 -21.04 -13.33 -2.93
C GLY A 1 -21.22 -12.00 -2.21
N SER A 2 -21.89 -12.00 -1.05
CA SER A 2 -22.14 -10.79 -0.25
C SER A 2 -20.86 -10.07 0.18
N THR A 3 -19.74 -10.78 0.32
CA THR A 3 -18.42 -10.22 0.67
C THR A 3 -17.79 -9.36 -0.42
N ALA A 4 -18.29 -9.39 -1.66
CA ALA A 4 -17.79 -8.55 -2.74
C ALA A 4 -17.94 -7.05 -2.44
N ILE A 5 -18.96 -6.67 -1.66
CA ILE A 5 -19.15 -5.28 -1.25
C ILE A 5 -17.97 -4.75 -0.43
N ILE A 6 -17.37 -5.58 0.43
CA ILE A 6 -16.19 -5.21 1.24
C ILE A 6 -15.03 -4.83 0.32
N PHE A 7 -14.73 -5.68 -0.67
CA PHE A 7 -13.63 -5.44 -1.60
C PHE A 7 -13.87 -4.21 -2.48
N ILE A 8 -15.10 -4.05 -3.01
CA ILE A 8 -15.46 -2.88 -3.81
C ILE A 8 -15.37 -1.60 -2.97
N THR A 9 -15.88 -1.61 -1.73
CA THR A 9 -15.75 -0.48 -0.80
C THR A 9 -14.27 -0.14 -0.56
N SER A 10 -13.43 -1.15 -0.35
CA SER A 10 -11.98 -0.97 -0.20
C SER A 10 -11.38 -0.23 -1.40
N ILE A 11 -11.68 -0.65 -2.64
CA ILE A 11 -11.12 -0.03 -3.85
C ILE A 11 -11.26 1.50 -3.84
N PHE A 12 -12.37 2.03 -3.34
CA PHE A 12 -12.66 3.47 -3.37
C PHE A 12 -12.34 4.21 -2.06
N LEU A 13 -12.23 3.51 -0.93
CA LEU A 13 -12.15 4.13 0.40
C LEU A 13 -10.95 3.60 1.21
N PRO A 14 -10.51 4.33 2.25
CA PRO A 14 -9.53 3.82 3.21
C PRO A 14 -10.02 2.58 3.95
N LEU A 15 -9.10 1.75 4.46
CA LEU A 15 -9.39 0.45 5.08
C LEU A 15 -10.41 0.48 6.24
N TYR A 16 -10.58 1.62 6.92
CA TYR A 16 -11.61 1.77 7.95
C TYR A 16 -13.04 1.51 7.45
N ALA A 17 -13.36 1.88 6.20
CA ALA A 17 -14.68 1.65 5.62
C ALA A 17 -15.00 0.16 5.36
N PRO A 18 -14.17 -0.63 4.65
CA PRO A 18 -14.41 -2.06 4.50
C PRO A 18 -14.31 -2.82 5.83
N LEU A 19 -13.49 -2.35 6.80
CA LEU A 19 -13.45 -2.93 8.16
C LEU A 19 -14.78 -2.79 8.89
N ALA A 20 -15.43 -1.63 8.80
CA ALA A 20 -16.76 -1.44 9.40
C ALA A 20 -17.80 -2.43 8.82
N ILE A 21 -17.74 -2.69 7.51
CA ILE A 21 -18.60 -3.68 6.86
C ILE A 21 -18.26 -5.09 7.36
N ILE A 22 -16.97 -5.47 7.40
CA ILE A 22 -16.50 -6.76 7.92
C ILE A 22 -17.05 -7.02 9.33
N MET A 23 -17.00 -6.01 10.21
CA MET A 23 -17.45 -6.14 11.60
C MET A 23 -18.96 -6.33 11.75
N SER A 24 -19.75 -5.95 10.75
CA SER A 24 -21.21 -6.14 10.71
C SER A 24 -21.64 -7.49 10.14
N MET A 25 -20.74 -8.19 9.44
CA MET A 25 -21.04 -9.44 8.74
C MET A 25 -20.56 -10.67 9.51
N THR A 26 -21.12 -11.84 9.20
CA THR A 26 -20.54 -13.13 9.61
C THR A 26 -19.52 -13.56 8.57
N VAL A 27 -18.23 -13.42 8.90
CA VAL A 27 -17.12 -13.76 8.01
C VAL A 27 -16.23 -14.77 8.73
N THR A 28 -15.90 -15.89 8.09
CA THR A 28 -14.96 -16.87 8.65
C THR A 28 -13.55 -16.29 8.70
N LEU A 29 -12.66 -16.84 9.55
CA LEU A 29 -11.28 -16.35 9.62
C LEU A 29 -10.52 -16.53 8.30
N ARG A 30 -10.88 -17.58 7.54
CA ARG A 30 -10.36 -17.85 6.20
C ARG A 30 -10.75 -16.76 5.21
N GLU A 31 -12.05 -16.44 5.12
CA GLU A 31 -12.56 -15.36 4.27
C GLU A 31 -11.99 -14.00 4.69
N LEU A 32 -11.90 -13.75 6.00
CA LEU A 32 -11.31 -12.53 6.55
C LEU A 32 -9.84 -12.39 6.16
N THR A 33 -9.05 -13.47 6.20
CA THR A 33 -7.64 -13.46 5.79
C THR A 33 -7.49 -13.13 4.30
N ILE A 34 -8.37 -13.70 3.45
CA ILE A 34 -8.40 -13.42 2.01
C ILE A 34 -8.76 -11.95 1.76
N LEU A 35 -9.86 -11.48 2.37
CA LEU A 35 -10.34 -10.11 2.24
C LEU A 35 -9.31 -9.10 2.78
N ALA A 36 -8.64 -9.40 3.88
CA ALA A 36 -7.59 -8.56 4.45
C ALA A 36 -6.51 -8.29 3.41
N LEU A 37 -5.92 -9.34 2.83
CA LEU A 37 -4.86 -9.19 1.83
C LEU A 37 -5.34 -8.51 0.55
N MET A 38 -6.55 -8.82 0.09
CA MET A 38 -7.15 -8.14 -1.06
C MET A 38 -7.33 -6.64 -0.81
N CYS A 39 -7.90 -6.25 0.33
CA CYS A 39 -8.13 -4.87 0.72
C CYS A 39 -6.80 -4.12 0.95
N GLN A 40 -5.83 -4.72 1.63
CA GLN A 40 -4.51 -4.11 1.84
C GLN A 40 -3.78 -3.83 0.53
N ILE A 41 -3.95 -4.67 -0.48
CA ILE A 41 -3.39 -4.42 -1.82
C ILE A 41 -4.22 -3.38 -2.57
N ALA A 42 -5.55 -3.44 -2.52
CA ALA A 42 -6.45 -2.56 -3.24
C ALA A 42 -7.37 -1.81 -2.28
N HIS A 43 -6.84 -0.73 -1.69
CA HIS A 43 -7.62 0.26 -0.98
C HIS A 43 -7.33 1.66 -1.49
N ASN A 44 -8.33 2.54 -1.35
CA ASN A 44 -8.19 3.98 -1.63
C ASN A 44 -7.53 4.28 -3.01
N LEU A 45 -7.79 3.45 -4.01
CA LEU A 45 -7.10 3.46 -5.30
C LEU A 45 -7.18 4.82 -6.03
N PRO A 46 -8.32 5.53 -6.05
CA PRO A 46 -8.39 6.84 -6.72
C PRO A 46 -7.38 7.84 -6.19
N VAL A 47 -7.15 7.86 -4.87
CA VAL A 47 -6.22 8.79 -4.22
C VAL A 47 -4.79 8.29 -4.39
N GLU A 48 -4.53 7.02 -4.06
CA GLU A 48 -3.18 6.49 -4.02
C GLU A 48 -2.57 6.35 -5.41
N CYS A 49 -3.33 5.87 -6.40
CA CYS A 49 -2.84 5.82 -7.78
C CYS A 49 -2.62 7.22 -8.36
N ALA A 50 -3.40 8.23 -7.95
CA ALA A 50 -3.18 9.61 -8.37
C ALA A 50 -1.90 10.21 -7.76
N ILE A 51 -1.59 9.86 -6.51
CA ILE A 51 -0.33 10.26 -5.86
C ILE A 51 0.86 9.57 -6.53
N GLN A 52 0.78 8.26 -6.77
CA GLN A 52 1.84 7.51 -7.45
C GLN A 52 2.08 7.98 -8.89
N ALA A 53 1.03 8.47 -9.57
CA ALA A 53 1.14 9.07 -10.90
C ALA A 53 2.00 10.34 -10.92
N LYS A 54 2.11 11.04 -9.78
CA LYS A 54 3.00 12.21 -9.64
C LYS A 54 4.45 11.82 -9.37
N THR A 55 4.72 10.56 -9.00
CA THR A 55 6.05 10.08 -8.57
C THR A 55 6.65 9.02 -9.49
N GLY A 56 6.33 9.08 -10.79
CA GLY A 56 7.04 8.33 -11.83
C GLY A 56 6.25 7.21 -12.49
N THR A 57 5.14 6.75 -11.90
CA THR A 57 4.24 5.78 -12.56
C THR A 57 3.08 6.45 -13.28
N SER A 58 2.20 5.67 -13.91
CA SER A 58 0.91 6.17 -14.42
C SER A 58 -0.22 5.68 -13.52
N PHE A 59 -1.30 6.46 -13.44
CA PHE A 59 -2.50 6.09 -12.70
C PHE A 59 -3.00 4.70 -13.10
N TRP A 60 -3.18 4.46 -14.40
CA TRP A 60 -3.75 3.22 -14.93
C TRP A 60 -2.84 2.01 -14.74
N SER A 61 -1.51 2.18 -14.77
CA SER A 61 -0.59 1.10 -14.44
C SER A 61 -0.78 0.66 -12.99
N MET A 62 -0.79 1.61 -12.05
CA MET A 62 -0.95 1.30 -10.63
C MET A 62 -2.33 0.75 -10.30
N PHE A 63 -3.39 1.34 -10.86
CA PHE A 63 -4.75 0.87 -10.67
C PHE A 63 -4.93 -0.57 -11.16
N THR A 64 -4.52 -0.84 -12.40
CA THR A 64 -4.67 -2.17 -13.01
C THR A 64 -3.82 -3.20 -12.26
N LEU A 65 -2.57 -2.86 -11.95
CA LEU A 65 -1.68 -3.73 -11.18
C LEU A 65 -2.33 -4.13 -9.85
N ARG A 66 -2.81 -3.17 -9.07
CA ARG A 66 -3.34 -3.43 -7.72
C ARG A 66 -4.64 -4.23 -7.77
N VAL A 67 -5.54 -3.94 -8.71
CA VAL A 67 -6.77 -4.73 -8.90
C VAL A 67 -6.45 -6.15 -9.35
N VAL A 68 -5.60 -6.34 -10.35
CA VAL A 68 -5.25 -7.68 -10.85
C VAL A 68 -4.52 -8.48 -9.78
N VAL A 69 -3.50 -7.90 -9.15
CA VAL A 69 -2.71 -8.59 -8.12
C VAL A 69 -3.56 -8.92 -6.90
N SER A 70 -4.44 -8.03 -6.43
CA SER A 70 -5.34 -8.35 -5.31
C SER A 70 -6.25 -9.54 -5.62
N ILE A 71 -6.85 -9.57 -6.82
CA ILE A 71 -7.69 -10.71 -7.24
C ILE A 71 -6.88 -11.99 -7.35
N LEU A 72 -5.69 -11.97 -7.97
CA LEU A 72 -4.82 -13.13 -8.08
C LEU A 72 -4.38 -13.65 -6.70
N VAL A 73 -4.04 -12.76 -5.78
CA VAL A 73 -3.73 -13.11 -4.39
C VAL A 73 -4.95 -13.74 -3.72
N GLY A 74 -6.14 -13.18 -3.89
CA GLY A 74 -7.36 -13.76 -3.34
C GLY A 74 -7.65 -15.17 -3.84
N ILE A 75 -7.48 -15.40 -5.15
CA ILE A 75 -7.60 -16.73 -5.76
C ILE A 75 -6.55 -17.69 -5.19
N LEU A 76 -5.28 -17.27 -5.14
CA LEU A 76 -4.18 -18.10 -4.63
C LEU A 76 -4.41 -18.49 -3.18
N LEU A 77 -4.78 -17.53 -2.33
CA LEU A 77 -5.09 -17.78 -0.92
C LEU A 77 -6.26 -18.74 -0.76
N ASN A 78 -7.30 -18.61 -1.60
CA ASN A 78 -8.40 -19.57 -1.59
C ASN A 78 -7.98 -21.00 -1.99
N LEU A 79 -6.86 -21.18 -2.68
CA LEU A 79 -6.34 -22.51 -3.00
C LEU A 79 -5.44 -23.08 -1.89
N ILE A 80 -4.71 -22.23 -1.18
CA ILE A 80 -3.68 -22.69 -0.20
C ILE A 80 -4.13 -22.64 1.26
N LEU A 81 -5.09 -21.77 1.61
CA LEU A 81 -5.53 -21.65 3.00
C LEU A 81 -6.37 -22.86 3.42
N PRO A 82 -6.15 -23.39 4.65
CA PRO A 82 -6.97 -24.45 5.20
C PRO A 82 -8.46 -24.10 5.14
N ALA A 83 -9.31 -25.09 4.85
CA ALA A 83 -10.76 -24.87 4.77
C ALA A 83 -11.34 -24.39 6.11
N GLU A 84 -10.86 -24.96 7.21
CA GLU A 84 -11.30 -24.64 8.57
C GLU A 84 -10.23 -23.85 9.31
N MET A 85 -10.47 -22.55 9.46
CA MET A 85 -9.64 -21.65 10.28
C MET A 85 -10.39 -21.09 11.50
N GLY A 86 -11.65 -21.48 11.69
CA GLY A 86 -12.51 -20.98 12.75
C GLY A 86 -13.06 -19.58 12.49
N MET A 87 -13.53 -18.94 13.56
CA MET A 87 -14.13 -17.61 13.53
C MET A 87 -13.19 -16.55 14.13
N PRO A 88 -13.25 -15.31 13.64
CA PRO A 88 -12.53 -14.18 14.23
C PRO A 88 -12.84 -13.96 15.72
N LEU A 89 -11.87 -13.48 16.48
CA LEU A 89 -11.96 -13.25 17.94
C LEU A 89 -12.50 -11.85 18.31
N PHE A 90 -13.55 -11.36 17.63
CA PHE A 90 -14.15 -10.06 17.97
C PHE A 90 -15.66 -10.16 18.19
N ALA A 91 -16.16 -9.38 19.15
CA ALA A 91 -17.59 -9.19 19.33
C ALA A 91 -18.13 -8.36 18.16
N LYS A 92 -19.23 -8.82 17.54
CA LYS A 92 -19.96 -7.97 16.59
C LYS A 92 -20.35 -6.69 17.30
N VAL A 93 -19.90 -5.56 16.78
CA VAL A 93 -20.34 -4.26 17.28
C VAL A 93 -21.78 -4.07 16.79
N ASN A 94 -22.72 -3.99 17.74
CA ASN A 94 -24.06 -3.53 17.42
C ASN A 94 -23.94 -2.07 17.00
N THR A 95 -24.15 -1.79 15.72
CA THR A 95 -24.20 -0.42 15.21
C THR A 95 -25.50 0.21 15.68
N GLU A 96 -25.43 1.20 16.57
CA GLU A 96 -26.57 2.09 16.77
C GLU A 96 -26.87 2.78 15.44
N ALA A 97 -28.10 2.64 14.95
CA ALA A 97 -28.52 3.26 13.70
C ALA A 97 -28.53 4.77 13.88
N MET A 98 -27.71 5.49 13.10
CA MET A 98 -27.80 6.94 13.04
C MET A 98 -29.15 7.32 12.42
N THR A 99 -29.98 8.06 13.15
CA THR A 99 -31.38 8.33 12.77
C THR A 99 -31.56 9.57 11.90
N SER A 100 -30.50 10.36 11.67
CA SER A 100 -30.57 11.62 10.92
C SER A 100 -29.41 11.79 9.94
N VAL A 101 -29.73 12.22 8.72
CA VAL A 101 -28.74 12.63 7.71
C VAL A 101 -27.87 13.79 8.22
N GLY A 102 -28.44 14.67 9.06
CA GLY A 102 -27.70 15.77 9.68
C GLY A 102 -26.55 15.27 10.55
N ASP A 103 -26.80 14.24 11.37
CA ASP A 103 -25.78 13.66 12.24
C ASP A 103 -24.66 13.00 11.42
N VAL A 104 -25.02 12.34 10.30
CA VAL A 104 -24.06 11.75 9.37
C VAL A 104 -23.17 12.83 8.74
N LEU A 105 -23.76 13.95 8.29
CA LEU A 105 -23.00 15.05 7.67
C LEU A 105 -22.07 15.74 8.68
N VAL A 106 -22.54 15.98 9.90
CA VAL A 106 -21.71 16.58 10.96
C VAL A 106 -20.56 15.65 11.34
N LEU A 107 -20.83 14.34 11.49
CA LEU A 107 -19.79 13.36 11.77
C LEU A 107 -18.77 13.26 10.62
N TRP A 108 -19.24 13.28 9.37
CA TRP A 108 -18.38 13.29 8.18
C TRP A 108 -17.51 14.56 8.13
N LEU A 109 -18.07 15.74 8.39
CA LEU A 109 -17.30 16.99 8.37
C LEU A 109 -16.25 17.01 9.48
N LYS A 110 -16.64 16.63 10.70
CA LYS A 110 -15.74 16.58 11.86
C LYS A 110 -14.58 15.60 11.62
N SER A 111 -14.88 14.39 11.13
CA SER A 111 -13.86 13.40 10.80
C SER A 111 -12.96 13.86 9.64
N SER A 112 -13.52 14.52 8.61
CA SER A 112 -12.75 15.06 7.48
C SER A 112 -11.77 16.14 7.91
N VAL A 113 -12.20 17.10 8.75
CA VAL A 113 -11.31 18.15 9.29
C VAL A 113 -10.23 17.56 10.18
N GLN A 114 -10.58 16.60 11.05
CA GLN A 114 -9.61 15.92 11.91
C GLN A 114 -8.55 15.17 11.08
N MET A 115 -8.95 14.51 10.00
CA MET A 115 -8.02 13.85 9.07
C MET A 115 -7.14 14.86 8.33
N ALA A 116 -7.70 15.98 7.86
CA ALA A 116 -6.92 17.02 7.20
C ALA A 116 -5.83 17.61 8.12
N LEU A 117 -6.15 17.88 9.39
CA LEU A 117 -5.18 18.35 10.38
C LEU A 117 -4.11 17.30 10.67
N LEU A 118 -4.50 16.03 10.87
CA LEU A 118 -3.55 14.93 11.04
C LEU A 118 -2.59 14.83 9.86
N ILE A 119 -3.11 14.94 8.63
CA ILE A 119 -2.30 14.91 7.40
C ILE A 119 -1.27 16.03 7.40
N PHE A 120 -1.71 17.26 7.66
CA PHE A 120 -0.82 18.43 7.70
C PHE A 120 0.29 18.27 8.75
N THR A 121 -0.05 17.78 9.94
CA THR A 121 0.91 17.54 11.03
C THR A 121 1.92 16.46 10.64
N ILE A 122 1.48 15.33 10.07
CA ILE A 122 2.38 14.24 9.64
C ILE A 122 3.36 14.74 8.57
N ILE A 123 2.88 15.42 7.51
CA ILE A 123 3.76 15.91 6.44
C ILE A 123 4.79 16.90 7.00
N THR A 124 4.35 17.84 7.84
CA THR A 124 5.25 18.82 8.46
C THR A 124 6.29 18.13 9.33
N ALA A 125 5.89 17.17 10.16
CA ALA A 125 6.79 16.42 11.02
C ALA A 125 7.79 15.58 10.22
N LEU A 126 7.34 14.90 9.15
CA LEU A 126 8.21 14.14 8.26
C LEU A 126 9.21 15.05 7.54
N ASN A 127 8.80 16.25 7.11
CA ASN A 127 9.70 17.22 6.48
C ASN A 127 10.75 17.76 7.46
N VAL A 128 10.36 18.04 8.70
CA VAL A 128 11.32 18.41 9.75
C VAL A 128 12.29 17.26 10.01
N LEU A 129 11.77 16.05 10.26
CA LEU A 129 12.58 14.86 10.48
C LEU A 129 13.55 14.61 9.33
N TYR A 130 13.07 14.68 8.09
CA TYR A 130 13.88 14.51 6.90
C TYR A 130 15.04 15.51 6.85
N LYS A 131 14.75 16.80 7.02
CA LYS A 131 15.79 17.86 7.05
C LYS A 131 16.80 17.63 8.17
N THR A 132 16.34 17.18 9.34
CA THR A 132 17.22 16.81 10.45
C THR A 132 18.12 15.62 10.09
N LEU A 133 17.55 14.54 9.54
CA LEU A 133 18.31 13.35 9.14
C LEU A 133 19.29 13.66 8.00
N GLU A 134 18.92 14.55 7.08
CA GLU A 134 19.78 15.03 6.00
C GLU A 134 20.95 15.84 6.54
N HIS A 135 20.69 16.79 7.44
CA HIS A 135 21.73 17.61 8.06
C HIS A 135 22.83 16.76 8.72
N TYR A 136 22.45 15.65 9.35
CA TYR A 136 23.39 14.72 9.99
C TYR A 136 23.90 13.59 9.07
N ASN A 137 23.57 13.61 7.76
CA ASN A 137 23.88 12.54 6.80
C ASN A 137 23.39 11.13 7.22
N LEU A 138 22.31 11.05 8.02
CA LEU A 138 21.72 9.79 8.47
C LEU A 138 20.95 9.08 7.36
N ILE A 139 20.41 9.82 6.38
CA ILE A 139 19.67 9.24 5.26
C ILE A 139 20.55 8.26 4.48
N THR A 140 21.79 8.64 4.18
CA THR A 140 22.73 7.78 3.46
C THR A 140 23.09 6.55 4.30
N LYS A 141 23.25 6.71 5.62
CA LYS A 141 23.54 5.59 6.53
C LYS A 141 22.37 4.62 6.61
N LEU A 142 21.15 5.12 6.76
CA LEU A 142 19.93 4.33 6.80
C LEU A 142 19.69 3.60 5.48
N SER A 143 19.88 4.30 4.36
CA SER A 143 19.76 3.72 3.02
C SER A 143 20.78 2.62 2.77
N LYS A 144 22.03 2.80 3.20
CA LYS A 144 23.06 1.74 3.17
C LYS A 144 22.73 0.57 4.09
N ALA A 145 22.19 0.82 5.27
CA ALA A 145 21.78 -0.24 6.18
C ALA A 145 20.64 -1.10 5.59
N MET A 146 19.72 -0.48 4.84
CA MET A 146 18.61 -1.15 4.17
C MET A 146 18.96 -1.70 2.80
N GLU A 147 20.12 -1.35 2.24
CA GLU A 147 20.60 -1.80 0.94
C GLU A 147 20.48 -3.31 0.67
N PRO A 148 20.87 -4.23 1.59
CA PRO A 148 20.71 -5.66 1.33
C PRO A 148 19.24 -6.06 1.13
N VAL A 149 18.33 -5.46 1.91
CA VAL A 149 16.88 -5.70 1.80
C VAL A 149 16.35 -5.11 0.49
N LEU A 150 16.73 -3.88 0.16
CA LEU A 150 16.31 -3.22 -1.09
C LEU A 150 16.78 -4.02 -2.31
N ARG A 151 18.05 -4.44 -2.33
CA ARG A 151 18.62 -5.24 -3.41
C ARG A 151 17.92 -6.60 -3.56
N PHE A 152 17.53 -7.23 -2.45
CA PHE A 152 16.73 -8.46 -2.48
C PHE A 152 15.40 -8.26 -3.21
N PHE A 153 14.71 -7.14 -2.96
CA PHE A 153 13.51 -6.75 -3.69
C PHE A 153 13.79 -6.18 -5.10
N GLY A 154 15.06 -6.01 -5.48
CA GLY A 154 15.45 -5.44 -6.77
C GLY A 154 15.43 -3.91 -6.83
N LEU A 155 15.24 -3.24 -5.69
CA LEU A 155 15.15 -1.79 -5.55
C LEU A 155 16.53 -1.09 -5.47
N PRO A 156 16.64 0.18 -5.91
CA PRO A 156 17.86 0.96 -5.78
C PRO A 156 18.10 1.40 -4.33
N ALA A 157 19.37 1.43 -3.89
CA ALA A 157 19.73 1.86 -2.54
C ALA A 157 19.32 3.32 -2.24
N SER A 158 19.25 4.18 -3.26
CA SER A 158 18.78 5.58 -3.16
C SER A 158 17.36 5.70 -2.61
N THR A 159 16.54 4.64 -2.73
CA THR A 159 15.13 4.65 -2.34
C THR A 159 14.88 4.21 -0.88
N GLY A 160 15.94 3.88 -0.13
CA GLY A 160 15.80 3.24 1.19
C GLY A 160 15.03 4.06 2.22
N PHE A 161 15.28 5.36 2.30
CA PHE A 161 14.52 6.24 3.19
C PHE A 161 13.04 6.30 2.81
N LEU A 162 12.72 6.49 1.53
CA LEU A 162 11.33 6.55 1.05
C LEU A 162 10.61 5.22 1.22
N TRP A 163 11.31 4.10 1.05
CA TRP A 163 10.76 2.77 1.31
C TRP A 163 10.35 2.61 2.78
N LEU A 164 11.20 3.02 3.72
CA LEU A 164 10.91 2.95 5.15
C LEU A 164 9.72 3.84 5.52
N ILE A 165 9.70 5.08 5.02
CA ILE A 165 8.57 5.99 5.22
C ILE A 165 7.29 5.39 4.65
N GLY A 166 7.31 4.88 3.42
CA GLY A 166 6.14 4.22 2.82
C GLY A 166 5.63 3.02 3.62
N TYR A 167 6.51 2.30 4.33
CA TYR A 167 6.13 1.18 5.20
C TYR A 167 5.51 1.63 6.53
N ILE A 168 5.93 2.77 7.07
CA ILE A 168 5.47 3.27 8.37
C ILE A 168 4.19 4.09 8.21
N VAL A 169 4.19 5.05 7.27
CA VAL A 169 3.10 6.03 7.12
C VAL A 169 2.20 5.74 5.92
N GLY A 170 2.61 4.89 4.97
CA GLY A 170 1.80 4.58 3.79
C GLY A 170 2.03 5.50 2.58
N LEU A 171 1.26 5.25 1.51
CA LEU A 171 1.48 5.86 0.19
C LEU A 171 1.10 7.34 0.13
N ALA A 172 0.04 7.77 0.82
CA ALA A 172 -0.42 9.15 0.74
C ALA A 172 0.67 10.14 1.22
N TYR A 173 1.29 9.84 2.36
CA TYR A 173 2.35 10.65 2.95
C TYR A 173 3.72 10.36 2.33
N GLY A 174 4.06 9.08 2.12
CA GLY A 174 5.31 8.69 1.47
C GLY A 174 5.42 9.24 0.05
N GLY A 175 4.30 9.36 -0.66
CA GLY A 175 4.22 9.96 -1.99
C GLY A 175 4.52 11.46 -1.98
N ALA A 176 4.04 12.22 -0.99
CA ALA A 176 4.38 13.64 -0.85
C ALA A 176 5.90 13.84 -0.65
N MET A 177 6.50 13.07 0.26
CA MET A 177 7.95 13.09 0.47
C MET A 177 8.73 12.65 -0.78
N MET A 178 8.20 11.68 -1.54
CA MET A 178 8.81 11.23 -2.79
C MET A 178 8.76 12.32 -3.88
N ILE A 179 7.69 13.11 -3.96
CA ILE A 179 7.62 14.29 -4.85
C ILE A 179 8.72 15.27 -4.47
N ASP A 180 8.86 15.60 -3.18
CA ASP A 180 9.87 16.54 -2.69
C ASP A 180 11.29 16.04 -3.00
N GLN A 181 11.60 14.76 -2.77
CA GLN A 181 12.92 14.20 -3.08
C GLN A 181 13.23 14.11 -4.59
N MET A 182 12.22 13.89 -5.42
CA MET A 182 12.39 13.93 -6.87
C MET A 182 12.65 15.35 -7.37
N ASN A 183 11.94 16.34 -6.81
CA ASN A 183 12.14 17.76 -7.13
C ASN A 183 13.54 18.23 -6.70
N ASP A 184 14.02 17.75 -5.54
CA ASP A 184 15.38 18.00 -5.04
C ASP A 184 16.48 17.25 -5.83
N GLY A 185 16.13 16.41 -6.82
CA GLY A 185 17.08 15.63 -7.60
C GLY A 185 17.77 14.48 -6.84
N LYS A 186 17.27 14.14 -5.65
CA LYS A 186 17.85 13.12 -4.76
C LYS A 186 17.44 11.70 -5.16
N VAL A 187 16.29 11.56 -5.80
CA VAL A 187 15.77 10.30 -6.33
C VAL A 187 15.37 10.50 -7.79
N THR A 188 15.85 9.62 -8.67
CA THR A 188 15.51 9.69 -10.09
C THR A 188 14.08 9.22 -10.31
N ARG A 189 13.44 9.69 -11.38
CA ARG A 189 12.09 9.26 -11.76
C ARG A 189 11.98 7.74 -11.97
N SER A 190 13.05 7.12 -12.50
CA SER A 190 13.11 5.66 -12.71
C SER A 190 13.20 4.90 -11.39
N ASP A 191 13.97 5.41 -10.42
CA ASP A 191 14.08 4.80 -9.10
C ASP A 191 12.76 4.91 -8.32
N ALA A 192 12.13 6.07 -8.37
CA ALA A 192 10.81 6.31 -7.79
C ALA A 192 9.72 5.46 -8.44
N GLU A 193 9.78 5.26 -9.76
CA GLU A 193 8.88 4.36 -10.48
C GLU A 193 9.00 2.93 -9.93
N LEU A 194 10.22 2.39 -9.80
CA LEU A 194 10.42 1.03 -9.33
C LEU A 194 9.98 0.86 -7.86
N LEU A 195 10.24 1.87 -7.02
CA LEU A 195 9.76 1.90 -5.64
C LEU A 195 8.22 1.94 -5.58
N ASN A 196 7.55 2.65 -6.49
CA ASN A 196 6.09 2.67 -6.54
C ASN A 196 5.49 1.29 -6.81
N TYR A 197 6.07 0.47 -7.69
CA TYR A 197 5.61 -0.90 -7.93
C TYR A 197 5.69 -1.77 -6.67
N HIS A 198 6.73 -1.57 -5.84
CA HIS A 198 6.86 -2.22 -4.55
C HIS A 198 5.79 -1.74 -3.57
N LEU A 199 5.72 -0.43 -3.34
CA LEU A 199 4.82 0.18 -2.36
C LEU A 199 3.34 0.00 -2.75
N ALA A 200 3.01 -0.10 -4.04
CA ALA A 200 1.65 -0.36 -4.52
C ALA A 200 1.01 -1.59 -3.86
N VAL A 201 1.79 -2.60 -3.47
CA VAL A 201 1.28 -3.86 -2.89
C VAL A 201 1.68 -4.06 -1.43
N SER A 202 2.64 -3.29 -0.91
CA SER A 202 3.23 -3.53 0.42
C SER A 202 3.39 -2.30 1.32
N HIS A 203 2.83 -1.14 1.00
CA HIS A 203 2.93 0.06 1.87
C HIS A 203 2.13 -0.07 3.18
N SER A 204 2.32 0.85 4.13
CA SER A 204 1.56 0.90 5.40
C SER A 204 1.58 -0.46 6.13
N VAL A 205 2.77 -1.03 6.26
CA VAL A 205 2.97 -2.35 6.87
C VAL A 205 2.61 -2.35 8.35
N ILE A 206 2.78 -1.22 9.04
CA ILE A 206 2.47 -1.15 10.46
C ILE A 206 0.96 -0.99 10.67
N GLU A 207 0.38 0.12 10.21
CA GLU A 207 -1.04 0.42 10.46
C GLU A 207 -1.96 -0.64 9.86
N ASP A 208 -1.88 -0.90 8.54
CA ASP A 208 -2.83 -1.78 7.86
C ASP A 208 -2.81 -3.20 8.42
N ASN A 209 -1.62 -3.73 8.73
CA ASN A 209 -1.51 -5.09 9.25
C ASN A 209 -2.09 -5.18 10.67
N LEU A 210 -1.82 -4.19 11.52
CA LEU A 210 -2.32 -4.19 12.89
C LEU A 210 -3.86 -4.15 12.93
N LEU A 211 -4.50 -3.45 11.99
CA LEU A 211 -5.96 -3.43 11.88
C LEU A 211 -6.55 -4.84 11.69
N PHE A 212 -5.97 -5.66 10.81
CA PHE A 212 -6.46 -7.02 10.56
C PHE A 212 -5.96 -8.05 11.58
N VAL A 213 -4.76 -7.86 12.12
CA VAL A 213 -4.25 -8.69 13.23
C VAL A 213 -5.13 -8.54 14.46
N ALA A 214 -5.64 -7.34 14.74
CA ALA A 214 -6.61 -7.11 15.81
C ALA A 214 -7.93 -7.88 15.61
N LEU A 215 -8.28 -8.22 14.37
CA LEU A 215 -9.44 -9.07 14.05
C LEU A 215 -9.11 -10.57 14.05
N GLY A 216 -7.88 -10.95 14.41
CA GLY A 216 -7.43 -12.34 14.50
C GLY A 216 -6.73 -12.88 13.25
N VAL A 217 -6.52 -12.07 12.21
CA VAL A 217 -5.75 -12.50 11.02
C VAL A 217 -4.28 -12.69 11.40
N SER A 218 -3.68 -13.80 10.97
CA SER A 218 -2.27 -14.06 11.24
C SER A 218 -1.36 -13.02 10.58
N VAL A 219 -0.48 -12.41 11.38
CA VAL A 219 0.53 -11.46 10.90
C VAL A 219 1.46 -12.09 9.86
N TRP A 220 1.74 -13.39 9.97
CA TRP A 220 2.63 -14.12 9.06
C TRP A 220 2.01 -14.29 7.68
N TRP A 221 0.70 -14.56 7.62
CA TRP A 221 -0.03 -14.62 6.35
C TRP A 221 -0.02 -13.25 5.66
N ILE A 222 -0.32 -12.20 6.41
CA ILE A 222 -0.34 -10.83 5.86
C ILE A 222 1.05 -10.42 5.36
N LEU A 223 2.06 -10.43 6.24
CA LEU A 223 3.41 -9.98 5.89
C LEU A 223 4.04 -10.84 4.81
N GLY A 224 3.98 -12.17 4.96
CA GLY A 224 4.63 -13.10 4.03
C GLY A 224 4.11 -12.94 2.62
N VAL A 225 2.79 -12.86 2.44
CA VAL A 225 2.16 -12.70 1.13
C VAL A 225 2.47 -11.33 0.54
N ARG A 226 2.34 -10.24 1.30
CA ARG A 226 2.61 -8.89 0.79
C ARG A 226 4.05 -8.73 0.34
N LEU A 227 5.02 -9.24 1.12
CA LEU A 227 6.43 -9.19 0.77
C LEU A 227 6.74 -10.09 -0.44
N ALA A 228 6.20 -11.31 -0.49
CA ALA A 228 6.40 -12.19 -1.65
C ALA A 228 5.85 -11.58 -2.94
N VAL A 229 4.66 -11.00 -2.88
CA VAL A 229 4.03 -10.32 -4.02
C VAL A 229 4.82 -9.09 -4.45
N ALA A 230 5.28 -8.25 -3.50
CA ALA A 230 6.13 -7.11 -3.80
C ALA A 230 7.42 -7.52 -4.52
N TRP A 231 8.05 -8.60 -4.05
CA TRP A 231 9.23 -9.18 -4.69
C TRP A 231 8.94 -9.60 -6.13
N ILE A 232 7.87 -10.37 -6.37
CA ILE A 232 7.47 -10.82 -7.71
C ILE A 232 7.20 -9.64 -8.62
N VAL A 233 6.45 -8.64 -8.16
CA VAL A 233 6.05 -7.47 -8.94
C VAL A 233 7.28 -6.66 -9.38
N VAL A 234 8.19 -6.36 -8.47
CA VAL A 234 9.38 -5.55 -8.79
C VAL A 234 10.31 -6.29 -9.76
N TRP A 235 10.58 -7.57 -9.52
CA TRP A 235 11.43 -8.35 -10.42
C TRP A 235 10.80 -8.56 -11.80
N SER A 236 9.48 -8.77 -11.86
CA SER A 236 8.75 -8.83 -13.14
C SER A 236 8.86 -7.50 -13.90
N ARG A 237 8.75 -6.36 -13.22
CA ARG A 237 8.92 -5.04 -13.84
C ARG A 237 10.33 -4.86 -14.41
N LYS A 238 11.38 -5.27 -13.67
CA LYS A 238 12.77 -5.22 -14.16
C LYS A 238 12.99 -6.10 -15.38
N ALA A 239 12.41 -7.30 -15.40
CA ALA A 239 12.48 -8.21 -16.54
C ALA A 239 11.81 -7.63 -17.79
N LEU A 240 10.65 -6.96 -17.63
CA LEU A 240 9.99 -6.27 -18.75
C LEU A 240 10.85 -5.14 -19.33
N TYR A 241 11.53 -4.37 -18.48
CA TYR A 241 12.47 -3.32 -18.93
C TYR A 241 13.66 -3.87 -19.69
N SER A 242 14.29 -4.95 -19.22
CA SER A 242 15.47 -5.52 -19.88
C SER A 242 15.12 -6.07 -21.27
N VAL A 243 13.97 -6.72 -21.42
CA VAL A 243 13.47 -7.21 -22.72
C VAL A 243 13.20 -6.05 -23.68
N GLY A 244 12.55 -4.97 -23.22
CA GLY A 244 12.27 -3.79 -24.04
C GLY A 244 13.55 -3.15 -24.61
N ASN A 245 14.58 -3.00 -23.78
CA ASN A 245 15.87 -2.45 -24.22
C ASN A 245 16.57 -3.35 -25.25
N ILE A 246 16.50 -4.67 -25.10
CA ILE A 246 17.08 -5.61 -26.05
C ILE A 246 16.39 -5.50 -27.42
N LEU A 247 15.06 -5.39 -27.44
CA LEU A 247 14.29 -5.27 -28.68
C LEU A 247 14.58 -3.95 -29.40
N MET A 248 14.61 -2.83 -28.67
CA MET A 248 14.97 -1.52 -29.25
C MET A 248 16.39 -1.47 -29.79
N ASN A 249 17.35 -2.08 -29.08
CA ASN A 249 18.74 -2.16 -29.55
C ASN A 249 18.88 -3.04 -30.79
N LYS A 250 18.10 -4.12 -30.89
CA LYS A 250 18.02 -4.91 -32.13
C LYS A 250 17.49 -4.03 -33.26
N GLU A 251 16.35 -3.36 -33.10
CA GLU A 251 15.75 -2.54 -34.17
C GLU A 251 16.68 -1.43 -34.69
N LYS A 252 17.50 -0.83 -33.81
CA LYS A 252 18.55 0.12 -34.21
C LYS A 252 19.73 -0.50 -34.94
N ALA A 253 20.03 -1.79 -34.73
CA ALA A 253 21.11 -2.49 -35.41
C ALA A 253 20.73 -2.95 -36.83
N TRP A 254 19.44 -2.92 -37.18
CA TRP A 254 18.92 -3.25 -38.51
C TRP A 254 18.62 -2.01 -39.38
N LYS A 255 18.78 -0.80 -38.83
CA LYS A 255 18.67 0.49 -39.56
C LYS A 255 20.05 1.06 -39.79
#